data_AF-A0A8X7T9X7-F1
#
_entry.id   AF-A0A8X7T9X7-F1
#
_cell.length_a   1.000
_cell.length_b   1.000
_cell.length_c   1.000
_cell.angle_alpha   90.00
_cell.angle_beta   90.00
_cell.angle_gamma   90.00
#
_symmetry.space_group_name_H-M   'P 1'
#
loop_
_entity.id
_entity.type
_entity.pdbx_description
1 polymer ?
#
loop_
_entity_poly.entity_id
_entity_poly.type
_entity_poly.pdbx_seq_one_letter_code
_entity_poly.pdbx_strand_id
1 'polypeptide(L)'
;MAPPQHNKGKKRFVDRREAKSIDIKRALTHRARLRKNYFKLLKHEGLEEQSKDKSESLNEGSDDEENHEAKLRQHHESKSKKPKPTSFAERAAIAKQRKAENRHERLQKVQEKLTNVARQEKIRELKKKELSQKTKRGQPVMGPRINNLLEKIKRNNE
;
A
#
# COMPACT_ATOMS: atom_id res chain seq x y z
N MET A 1 32.56 7.39 -10.51
CA MET A 1 31.28 7.08 -9.84
C MET A 1 30.61 5.95 -10.59
N ALA A 2 30.33 4.81 -9.95
CA ALA A 2 29.65 3.69 -10.59
C ALA A 2 28.12 3.89 -10.58
N PRO A 3 27.39 3.51 -11.65
CA PRO A 3 25.94 3.68 -11.72
C PRO A 3 25.20 2.72 -10.77
N PRO A 4 24.01 3.09 -10.27
CA PRO A 4 23.25 2.28 -9.33
C PRO A 4 22.75 0.99 -9.98
N GLN A 5 23.26 -0.16 -9.50
CA GLN A 5 22.81 -1.47 -9.95
C GLN A 5 21.34 -1.67 -9.57
N HIS A 6 20.47 -1.71 -10.57
CA HIS A 6 19.07 -2.03 -10.39
C HIS A 6 18.97 -3.52 -10.05
N ASN A 7 18.57 -3.83 -8.81
CA ASN A 7 18.30 -5.19 -8.35
C ASN A 7 17.22 -5.85 -9.22
N LYS A 8 17.65 -6.59 -10.25
CA LYS A 8 16.78 -7.44 -11.10
C LYS A 8 16.39 -8.74 -10.39
N GLY A 9 16.05 -8.65 -9.10
CA GLY A 9 15.82 -9.79 -8.22
C GLY A 9 14.37 -9.88 -7.76
N LYS A 10 13.70 -10.95 -8.18
CA LYS A 10 12.38 -11.45 -7.73
C LYS A 10 11.17 -10.65 -8.25
N LYS A 11 10.59 -11.14 -9.36
CA LYS A 11 9.21 -10.80 -9.75
C LYS A 11 8.31 -11.20 -8.58
N ARG A 12 7.70 -10.21 -7.91
CA ARG A 12 6.68 -10.49 -6.89
C ARG A 12 5.54 -11.24 -7.57
N PHE A 13 4.98 -12.23 -6.90
CA PHE A 13 3.76 -12.88 -7.38
C PHE A 13 2.68 -11.80 -7.46
N VAL A 14 2.30 -11.43 -8.69
CA VAL A 14 1.24 -10.46 -8.95
C VAL A 14 -0.02 -11.27 -9.14
N ASP A 15 -1.01 -11.06 -8.28
CA ASP A 15 -2.34 -11.60 -8.51
C ASP A 15 -2.87 -11.03 -9.83
N ARG A 16 -3.04 -11.91 -10.82
CA ARG A 16 -3.48 -11.55 -12.17
C ARG A 16 -4.86 -10.91 -12.16
N ARG A 17 -5.73 -11.30 -11.22
CA ARG A 17 -7.09 -10.78 -11.10
C ARG A 17 -7.07 -9.33 -10.62
N GLU A 18 -6.27 -9.04 -9.59
CA GLU A 18 -6.12 -7.69 -9.06
C GLU A 18 -5.42 -6.77 -10.06
N ALA A 19 -4.35 -7.23 -10.70
CA ALA A 19 -3.66 -6.46 -11.74
C ALA A 19 -4.59 -6.06 -12.89
N LYS A 20 -5.35 -7.03 -13.42
CA LYS A 20 -6.34 -6.77 -14.48
C LYS A 20 -7.44 -5.81 -14.00
N SER A 21 -7.89 -5.95 -12.76
CA SER A 21 -8.90 -5.06 -12.18
C SER A 21 -8.39 -3.61 -12.05
N ILE A 22 -7.11 -3.42 -11.68
CA ILE A 22 -6.47 -2.11 -11.62
C ILE A 22 -6.34 -1.49 -13.01
N ASP A 23 -5.95 -2.28 -14.00
CA ASP A 23 -5.81 -1.81 -15.38
C ASP A 23 -7.15 -1.43 -16.00
N ILE A 24 -8.22 -2.19 -15.73
CA ILE A 24 -9.59 -1.84 -16.13
C ILE A 24 -10.00 -0.50 -15.51
N LYS A 25 -9.78 -0.32 -14.19
CA LYS A 25 -10.10 0.96 -13.51
C LYS A 25 -9.32 2.13 -14.11
N ARG A 26 -8.04 1.94 -14.44
CA ARG A 26 -7.21 2.95 -15.12
C ARG A 26 -7.76 3.29 -16.51
N ALA A 27 -8.12 2.29 -17.31
CA ALA A 27 -8.69 2.48 -18.63
C ALA A 27 -10.04 3.22 -18.59
N LEU A 28 -10.92 2.87 -17.65
CA LEU A 28 -12.20 3.56 -17.45
C LEU A 28 -12.01 5.02 -17.04
N THR A 29 -11.10 5.28 -16.11
CA THR A 29 -10.77 6.66 -15.68
C THR A 29 -10.19 7.47 -16.84
N HIS A 30 -9.31 6.87 -17.65
CA HIS A 30 -8.74 7.48 -18.84
C HIS A 30 -9.82 7.81 -19.87
N ARG A 31 -10.70 6.86 -20.17
CA ARG A 31 -11.85 7.07 -21.08
C ARG A 31 -12.76 8.21 -20.62
N ALA A 32 -13.09 8.26 -19.33
CA ALA A 32 -13.91 9.33 -18.77
C ALA A 32 -13.21 10.70 -18.88
N ARG A 33 -11.89 10.75 -18.68
CA ARG A 33 -11.10 11.98 -18.84
C ARG A 33 -11.04 12.43 -20.30
N LEU A 34 -10.84 11.51 -21.24
CA LEU A 34 -10.87 11.82 -22.67
C LEU A 34 -12.24 12.34 -23.09
N ARG A 35 -13.33 11.67 -22.66
CA ARG A 35 -14.70 12.11 -22.94
C ARG A 35 -14.95 13.53 -22.40
N LYS A 36 -14.50 13.83 -21.17
CA LYS A 36 -14.61 15.17 -20.59
C LYS A 36 -13.80 16.21 -21.37
N ASN A 37 -12.59 15.87 -21.79
CA ASN A 37 -11.73 16.77 -22.57
C ASN A 37 -12.33 17.04 -23.96
N TYR A 38 -12.87 16.00 -24.61
CA TYR A 38 -13.57 16.11 -25.88
C TYR A 38 -14.77 17.06 -25.78
N PHE A 39 -15.63 16.90 -24.78
CA PHE A 39 -16.75 17.83 -24.58
C PHE A 39 -16.31 19.26 -24.25
N LYS A 40 -15.17 19.45 -23.59
CA LYS A 40 -14.61 20.80 -23.39
C LYS A 40 -14.14 21.43 -24.71
N LEU A 41 -13.51 20.64 -25.59
CA LEU A 41 -13.08 21.09 -26.91
C LEU A 41 -14.29 21.46 -27.78
N LEU A 42 -15.30 20.59 -27.86
CA LEU A 42 -16.55 20.87 -28.58
C LEU A 42 -17.21 22.17 -28.09
N LYS A 43 -17.25 22.38 -26.77
CA LYS A 43 -17.77 23.62 -26.17
C LYS A 43 -16.95 24.84 -26.56
N HIS A 44 -15.63 24.71 -26.65
CA HIS A 44 -14.73 25.80 -27.04
C HIS A 44 -14.83 26.12 -28.54
N GLU A 45 -15.09 25.13 -29.37
CA GLU A 45 -15.27 25.27 -30.83
C GLU A 45 -16.68 25.77 -31.21
N GLY A 46 -17.56 25.97 -30.23
CA GLY A 46 -18.93 26.45 -30.46
C GLY A 46 -19.85 25.40 -31.10
N LEU A 47 -19.40 24.15 -31.19
CA LEU A 47 -20.13 23.00 -31.75
C LEU A 47 -20.97 22.28 -30.68
N GLU A 48 -21.38 22.97 -29.61
CA GLU A 48 -22.25 22.41 -28.58
C GLU A 48 -23.67 22.26 -29.16
N GLU A 49 -23.87 21.22 -29.98
CA GLU A 49 -25.20 20.80 -30.42
C GLU A 49 -26.04 20.54 -29.18
N GLN A 50 -27.12 21.31 -29.04
CA GLN A 50 -28.14 21.11 -28.03
C GLN A 50 -28.85 19.77 -28.28
N SER A 51 -28.26 18.68 -27.81
CA SER A 51 -28.97 17.43 -27.56
C SER A 51 -29.20 17.29 -26.06
N LYS A 52 -29.86 18.29 -25.49
CA LYS A 52 -30.76 18.02 -24.37
C LYS A 52 -32.03 17.45 -24.98
N ASP A 53 -32.37 16.25 -24.55
CA ASP A 53 -33.66 15.59 -24.71
C ASP A 53 -33.92 14.91 -26.06
N LYS A 54 -33.45 13.66 -26.19
CA LYS A 54 -34.22 12.45 -26.62
C LYS A 54 -33.30 11.38 -27.22
N SER A 55 -33.09 10.31 -26.45
CA SER A 55 -33.11 8.94 -26.99
C SER A 55 -33.36 7.98 -25.84
N GLU A 56 -34.64 7.87 -25.46
CA GLU A 56 -35.17 6.57 -25.09
C GLU A 56 -35.05 5.60 -26.27
N SER A 57 -34.97 4.32 -25.95
CA SER A 57 -35.20 3.17 -26.84
C SER A 57 -34.07 2.76 -27.79
N LEU A 58 -33.26 1.79 -27.34
CA LEU A 58 -33.17 0.42 -27.91
C LEU A 58 -31.83 -0.20 -27.53
N ASN A 59 -31.84 -1.06 -26.50
CA ASN A 59 -31.06 -2.30 -26.58
C ASN A 59 -31.79 -3.38 -25.76
N GLU A 60 -32.58 -4.15 -26.49
CA GLU A 60 -33.12 -5.45 -26.09
C GLU A 60 -31.97 -6.40 -25.72
N GLY A 61 -32.08 -7.06 -24.57
CA GLY A 61 -31.23 -8.21 -24.25
C GLY A 61 -31.00 -8.45 -22.77
N SER A 62 -31.82 -9.34 -22.20
CA SER A 62 -31.50 -10.26 -21.10
C SER A 62 -31.86 -9.84 -19.65
N ASP A 63 -33.08 -10.20 -19.24
CA ASP A 63 -33.41 -10.95 -18.00
C ASP A 63 -32.56 -10.72 -16.73
N ASP A 64 -32.47 -9.50 -16.20
CA ASP A 64 -31.91 -9.31 -14.84
C ASP A 64 -32.39 -8.01 -14.13
N GLU A 65 -33.58 -7.51 -14.48
CA GLU A 65 -34.14 -6.24 -13.95
C GLU A 65 -34.61 -6.35 -12.49
N GLU A 66 -35.07 -7.51 -11.99
CA GLU A 66 -35.55 -7.62 -10.60
C GLU A 66 -34.42 -7.59 -9.55
N ASN A 67 -33.17 -7.85 -9.93
CA ASN A 67 -32.05 -7.93 -8.99
C ASN A 67 -31.28 -6.61 -8.84
N HIS A 68 -31.49 -5.65 -9.75
CA HIS A 68 -30.79 -4.37 -9.73
C HIS A 68 -31.48 -3.33 -8.83
N GLU A 69 -32.80 -3.38 -8.72
CA GLU A 69 -33.56 -2.45 -7.87
C GLU A 69 -33.41 -2.80 -6.36
N ALA A 70 -33.30 -4.09 -6.02
CA ALA A 70 -33.01 -4.54 -4.66
C ALA A 70 -31.60 -4.09 -4.17
N LYS A 71 -30.60 -4.11 -5.06
CA LYS A 71 -29.23 -3.63 -4.74
C LYS A 71 -29.14 -2.11 -4.61
N LEU A 72 -29.93 -1.35 -5.39
CA LEU A 72 -30.01 0.11 -5.26
C LEU A 72 -30.74 0.55 -3.98
N ARG A 73 -31.78 -0.19 -3.57
CA ARG A 73 -32.52 0.06 -2.32
C ARG A 73 -31.70 -0.27 -1.06
N GLN A 74 -30.96 -1.39 -1.04
CA GLN A 74 -30.06 -1.73 0.09
C GLN A 74 -28.89 -0.76 0.26
N HIS A 75 -28.43 -0.11 -0.82
CA HIS A 75 -27.35 0.88 -0.74
C HIS A 75 -27.81 2.26 -0.22
N HIS A 76 -29.13 2.48 -0.14
CA HIS A 76 -29.71 3.74 0.35
C HIS A 76 -30.03 3.71 1.86
N GLU A 77 -30.31 2.54 2.43
CA GLU A 77 -30.62 2.37 3.86
C GLU A 77 -29.38 2.36 4.78
N SER A 78 -28.19 2.07 4.25
CA SER A 78 -26.92 2.07 5.00
C SER A 78 -26.18 3.41 4.98
N LYS A 79 -26.81 4.51 4.53
CA LYS A 79 -26.29 5.88 4.66
C LYS A 79 -26.41 6.34 6.11
N SER A 80 -25.59 5.76 6.97
CA SER A 80 -25.32 6.25 8.32
C SER A 80 -25.08 7.77 8.26
N LYS A 81 -25.74 8.48 9.17
CA LYS A 81 -25.79 9.94 9.28
C LYS A 81 -24.38 10.50 9.16
N LYS A 82 -24.05 11.08 7.99
CA LYS A 82 -22.77 11.75 7.81
C LYS A 82 -22.70 12.85 8.88
N PRO A 83 -21.62 12.92 9.68
CA PRO A 83 -21.49 13.97 10.67
C PRO A 83 -21.60 15.32 9.99
N LYS A 84 -22.24 16.28 10.68
CA LYS A 84 -22.44 17.64 10.17
C LYS A 84 -21.11 18.18 9.62
N PRO A 85 -21.11 18.89 8.49
CA PRO A 85 -19.88 19.45 7.93
C PRO A 85 -19.30 20.43 8.97
N THR A 86 -18.18 20.02 9.58
CA THR A 86 -17.45 20.83 10.57
C THR A 86 -17.00 22.15 9.96
N SER A 87 -16.80 23.17 10.80
CA SER A 87 -16.37 24.49 10.31
C SER A 87 -15.05 24.37 9.53
N PHE A 88 -14.81 25.28 8.58
CA PHE A 88 -13.58 25.27 7.79
C PHE A 88 -12.33 25.35 8.69
N ALA A 89 -12.39 26.18 9.74
CA ALA A 89 -11.33 26.31 10.74
C ALA A 89 -11.07 24.98 11.48
N GLU A 90 -12.13 24.29 11.89
CA GLU A 90 -12.03 22.99 12.58
C GLU A 90 -11.41 21.92 11.68
N ARG A 91 -11.80 21.88 10.40
CA ARG A 91 -11.20 20.97 9.41
C ARG A 91 -9.71 21.24 9.20
N ALA A 92 -9.32 22.51 9.15
CA ALA A 92 -7.92 22.89 9.03
C ALA A 92 -7.10 22.46 10.27
N ALA A 93 -7.66 22.64 11.47
CA ALA A 93 -7.04 22.22 12.72
C ALA A 93 -6.86 20.69 12.80
N ILE A 94 -7.90 19.93 12.47
CA ILE A 94 -7.85 18.45 12.43
C ILE A 94 -6.83 17.98 11.40
N ALA A 95 -6.78 18.59 10.21
CA ALA A 95 -5.80 18.24 9.20
C ALA A 95 -4.36 18.53 9.66
N LYS A 96 -4.15 19.63 10.41
CA LYS A 96 -2.85 19.98 10.99
C LYS A 96 -2.42 18.99 12.07
N GLN A 97 -3.33 18.60 12.97
CA GLN A 97 -3.09 17.59 14.00
C GLN A 97 -2.71 16.24 13.39
N ARG A 98 -3.51 15.73 12.44
CA ARG A 98 -3.21 14.48 11.74
C ARG A 98 -1.84 14.49 11.05
N LYS A 99 -1.46 15.62 10.44
CA LYS A 99 -0.13 15.76 9.82
C LYS A 99 0.98 15.74 10.86
N ALA A 100 0.79 16.38 12.02
CA ALA A 100 1.75 16.38 13.11
C ALA A 100 1.92 14.99 13.73
N GLU A 101 0.81 14.29 14.01
CA GLU A 101 0.79 12.91 14.51
C GLU A 101 1.48 11.95 13.55
N ASN A 102 1.12 12.00 12.26
CA ASN A 102 1.77 11.17 11.24
C ASN A 102 3.27 11.46 11.14
N ARG A 103 3.70 12.71 11.33
CA ARG A 103 5.12 13.06 11.34
C ARG A 103 5.81 12.48 12.57
N HIS A 104 5.19 12.58 13.74
CA HIS A 104 5.70 12.03 14.99
C HIS A 104 5.82 10.51 14.93
N GLU A 105 4.77 9.82 14.48
CA GLU A 105 4.76 8.37 14.32
C GLU A 105 5.86 7.90 13.34
N ARG A 106 6.07 8.62 12.25
CA ARG A 106 7.18 8.34 11.31
C ARG A 106 8.54 8.49 11.98
N LEU A 107 8.74 9.56 12.75
CA LEU A 107 9.98 9.79 13.47
C LEU A 107 10.24 8.70 14.52
N GLN A 108 9.21 8.33 15.29
CA GLN A 108 9.30 7.23 16.27
C GLN A 108 9.68 5.92 15.59
N LYS A 109 8.99 5.54 14.50
CA LYS A 109 9.33 4.32 13.72
C LYS A 109 10.76 4.33 13.19
N VAL A 110 11.29 5.50 12.81
CA VAL A 110 12.69 5.62 12.37
C VAL A 110 13.64 5.44 13.55
N GLN A 111 13.37 6.09 14.68
CA GLN A 111 14.18 5.95 15.89
C GLN A 111 14.21 4.51 16.39
N GLU A 112 13.06 3.84 16.48
CA GLU A 112 12.96 2.43 16.85
C GLU A 112 13.75 1.50 15.92
N LYS A 113 13.73 1.77 14.61
CA LYS A 113 14.54 1.01 13.65
C LYS A 113 16.02 1.20 13.91
N LEU A 114 16.47 2.44 14.13
CA LEU A 114 17.88 2.74 14.40
C LEU A 114 18.34 2.10 15.71
N THR A 115 17.55 2.15 16.78
CA THR A 115 17.90 1.53 18.06
C THR A 115 17.97 0.01 17.94
N ASN A 116 17.05 -0.61 17.20
CA ASN A 116 17.06 -2.04 16.94
C ASN A 116 18.27 -2.48 16.12
N VAL A 117 18.65 -1.72 15.09
CA VAL A 117 19.87 -1.97 14.31
C VAL A 117 21.10 -1.88 15.20
N ALA A 118 21.25 -0.80 15.96
CA ALA A 118 22.38 -0.61 16.88
C ALA A 118 22.46 -1.73 17.94
N ARG A 119 21.31 -2.18 18.47
CA ARG A 119 21.25 -3.30 19.41
C ARG A 119 21.72 -4.61 18.74
N GLN A 120 21.24 -4.89 17.52
CA GLN A 120 21.64 -6.10 16.80
C GLN A 120 23.13 -6.08 16.43
N GLU A 121 23.67 -4.93 16.03
CA GLU A 121 25.09 -4.77 15.74
C GLU A 121 25.95 -5.05 16.98
N LYS A 122 25.61 -4.48 18.13
CA LYS A 122 26.29 -4.79 19.41
C LYS A 122 26.27 -6.29 19.72
N ILE A 123 25.12 -6.94 19.54
CA ILE A 123 25.01 -8.40 19.76
C ILE A 123 25.91 -9.17 18.78
N ARG A 124 25.94 -8.77 17.50
CA ARG A 124 26.80 -9.42 16.49
C ARG A 124 28.27 -9.24 16.80
N GLU A 125 28.68 -8.06 17.27
CA GLU A 125 30.06 -7.79 17.67
C GLU A 125 30.49 -8.63 18.86
N LEU A 126 29.65 -8.74 19.89
CA LEU A 126 29.93 -9.60 21.05
C LEU A 126 30.06 -11.07 20.62
N LYS A 127 29.11 -11.57 19.83
CA LYS A 127 29.16 -12.94 19.29
C LYS A 127 30.38 -13.18 18.41
N LYS A 128 30.76 -12.19 17.60
CA LYS A 128 31.98 -12.25 16.76
C LYS A 128 33.22 -12.37 17.64
N LYS A 129 33.33 -11.56 18.70
CA LYS A 129 34.44 -11.61 19.65
C LYS A 129 34.53 -12.98 20.31
N GLU A 130 33.41 -13.50 20.85
CA GLU A 130 33.34 -14.82 21.48
C GLU A 130 33.78 -15.96 20.53
N LEU A 131 33.28 -15.96 19.28
CA LEU A 131 33.58 -17.01 18.30
C LEU A 131 35.00 -16.92 17.70
N SER A 132 35.62 -15.74 17.79
CA SER A 132 36.97 -15.48 17.29
C SER A 132 38.08 -15.94 18.24
N GLN A 133 37.75 -16.29 19.49
CA GLN A 133 38.72 -16.74 20.48
C GLN A 133 39.40 -18.04 20.05
N LYS A 134 40.72 -18.10 20.26
CA LYS A 134 41.57 -19.26 19.96
C LYS A 134 42.32 -19.68 21.21
N THR A 135 42.59 -20.98 21.33
CA THR A 135 43.44 -21.56 22.38
C THR A 135 44.91 -21.24 22.12
N LYS A 136 45.78 -21.53 23.10
CA LYS A 136 47.25 -21.33 22.98
C LYS A 136 47.86 -21.99 21.73
N ARG A 137 47.29 -23.11 21.26
CA ARG A 137 47.72 -23.84 20.05
C ARG A 137 47.07 -23.34 18.75
N GLY A 138 46.25 -22.29 18.81
CA GLY A 138 45.58 -21.69 17.66
C GLY A 138 44.25 -22.35 17.25
N GLN A 139 43.81 -23.41 17.93
CA GLN A 139 42.51 -24.02 17.70
C GLN A 139 41.39 -23.09 18.18
N PRO A 140 40.22 -23.06 17.52
CA PRO A 140 39.09 -22.26 17.99
C PRO A 140 38.62 -22.78 19.36
N VAL A 141 38.28 -21.87 20.26
CA VAL A 141 37.65 -22.26 21.54
C VAL A 141 36.27 -22.84 21.24
N MET A 142 36.06 -24.11 21.63
CA MET A 142 34.86 -24.86 21.22
C MET A 142 33.64 -24.55 22.07
N GLY A 143 33.77 -24.12 23.34
CA GLY A 143 32.64 -23.87 24.25
C GLY A 143 31.54 -22.98 23.65
N PRO A 144 31.85 -21.75 23.18
CA PRO A 144 30.86 -20.88 22.53
C PRO A 144 30.24 -21.50 21.27
N ARG A 145 31.00 -22.30 20.52
CA ARG A 145 30.52 -22.96 19.30
C ARG A 145 29.58 -24.13 19.62
N ILE A 146 29.89 -24.90 20.66
CA ILE A 146 29.06 -26.00 21.16
C ILE A 146 27.72 -25.44 21.66
N ASN A 147 27.71 -24.36 22.45
CA ASN A 147 26.47 -23.74 22.93
C ASN A 147 25.57 -23.28 21.77
N ASN A 148 26.16 -22.65 20.74
CA ASN A 148 25.44 -22.29 19.53
C ASN A 148 24.85 -23.51 18.79
N LEU A 149 25.54 -24.66 18.81
CA LEU A 149 25.05 -25.89 18.21
C LEU A 149 23.89 -26.46 19.03
N LEU A 150 24.02 -26.53 20.35
CA LEU A 150 22.98 -27.00 21.27
C LEU A 150 21.71 -26.14 21.17
N GLU A 151 21.84 -24.81 21.11
CA GLU A 151 20.70 -23.91 20.91
C GLU A 151 19.99 -24.17 19.57
N LYS A 152 20.74 -24.43 18.49
CA LYS A 152 20.16 -24.75 17.19
C LYS A 152 19.40 -26.07 17.21
N ILE A 153 19.97 -27.09 17.87
CA ILE A 153 19.32 -28.38 18.05
C ILE A 153 18.03 -28.20 18.84
N LYS A 154 18.06 -27.43 19.94
CA LYS A 154 16.87 -27.15 20.75
C LYS A 154 15.76 -26.49 19.92
N ARG A 155 16.08 -25.47 19.12
CA ARG A 155 15.10 -24.78 18.25
C ARG A 155 14.54 -25.62 17.11
N ASN A 156 15.23 -26.68 16.70
CA ASN A 156 14.77 -27.57 15.64
C ASN A 156 13.93 -28.74 16.17
N ASN A 157 14.02 -29.02 17.48
CA ASN A 157 13.31 -30.10 18.15
C ASN A 157 12.06 -29.59 18.92
N GLU A 158 11.86 -28.27 18.99
CA GLU A 158 10.63 -27.59 19.41
C GLU A 158 9.79 -27.21 18.18
#